data_AF-A0A7W1TAY4-F1
#
_entry.id   AF-A0A7W1TAY4-F1
#
_cell.length_a   1.000
_cell.length_b   1.000
_cell.length_c   1.000
_cell.angle_alpha   90.00
_cell.angle_beta   90.00
_cell.angle_gamma   90.00
#
_symmetry.space_group_name_H-M   'P 1'
#
loop_
_entity.id
_entity.type
_entity.pdbx_description
1 polymer ?
#
loop_
_entity_poly.entity_id
_entity_poly.type
_entity_poly.pdbx_seq_one_letter_code
_entity_poly.pdbx_strand_id
1 'polypeptide(L)' 'MTTPPDHDPVLESLQDELRAQLGALNELHHPVYPSRPARVAELERRVEELRGQIVARRKDLAIAVTAPVAKAG' A
#
# COMPACT_ATOMS: atom_id res chain seq x y z
N MET A 1 -2.64 5.21 24.13
CA MET A 1 -1.72 4.11 23.80
C MET A 1 -1.38 4.27 22.33
N THR A 2 -0.16 4.66 22.00
CA THR A 2 0.30 4.79 20.61
C THR A 2 0.49 3.40 20.05
N THR A 3 -0.41 2.97 19.16
CA THR A 3 -0.24 1.74 18.39
C THR A 3 1.14 1.77 17.72
N PRO A 4 1.97 0.73 17.88
CA PRO A 4 3.25 0.67 17.16
C PRO A 4 3.00 0.87 15.67
N PRO A 5 3.88 1.55 14.93
CA PRO A 5 3.73 1.77 13.49
C PRO A 5 3.58 0.46 12.68
N ASP A 6 3.96 -0.67 13.27
CA ASP A 6 3.78 -2.03 12.72
C ASP A 6 2.34 -2.58 12.79
N HIS A 7 1.41 -1.93 13.51
CA HIS A 7 0.02 -2.37 13.68
C HIS A 7 -1.01 -1.30 13.24
N ASP A 8 -0.64 -0.45 12.28
CA ASP A 8 -1.60 0.50 11.70
C ASP A 8 -2.59 -0.23 10.78
N PRO A 9 -3.90 -0.27 11.10
CA PRO A 9 -4.87 -1.07 10.36
C PRO A 9 -5.07 -0.56 8.92
N VAL A 10 -4.81 0.73 8.67
CA VAL A 10 -4.84 1.31 7.32
C VAL A 10 -3.64 0.80 6.53
N LEU A 11 -2.44 0.82 7.10
CA LEU A 11 -1.23 0.28 6.48
C LEU A 11 -1.34 -1.23 6.21
N GLU A 12 -1.91 -2.01 7.13
CA GLU A 12 -2.19 -3.44 6.93
C GLU A 12 -3.15 -3.66 5.76
N SER A 13 -4.28 -2.93 5.74
CA SER A 13 -5.26 -3.02 4.65
C SER A 13 -4.66 -2.67 3.29
N LEU A 14 -3.84 -1.63 3.21
CA LEU A 14 -3.14 -1.24 1.97
C LEU A 14 -2.14 -2.30 1.51
N GLN A 15 -1.46 -2.97 2.44
CA GLN A 15 -0.54 -4.07 2.11
C GLN A 15 -1.28 -5.31 1.61
N ASP A 16 -2.41 -5.63 2.20
CA ASP A 16 -3.25 -6.76 1.76
C ASP A 16 -3.83 -6.49 0.37
N GLU A 17 -4.32 -5.27 0.10
CA GLU A 17 -4.77 -4.89 -1.23
C GLU A 17 -3.62 -4.96 -2.25
N LEU A 18 -2.42 -4.47 -1.90
CA LEU A 18 -1.25 -4.55 -2.78
C LEU A 18 -0.89 -6.00 -3.11
N ARG A 19 -0.91 -6.91 -2.13
CA ARG A 19 -0.65 -8.35 -2.37
C ARG A 19 -1.69 -8.96 -3.30
N ALA A 20 -2.97 -8.62 -3.12
CA ALA A 20 -4.04 -9.11 -3.99
C ALA A 20 -3.86 -8.63 -5.44
N GLN A 21 -3.52 -7.35 -5.65
CA GLN A 21 -3.29 -6.80 -7.00
C GLN A 21 -2.06 -7.42 -7.68
N LEU A 22 -0.98 -7.67 -6.92
CA LEU A 22 0.21 -8.35 -7.45
C LEU A 22 -0.09 -9.81 -7.83
N GLY A 23 -0.92 -10.52 -7.05
CA GLY A 23 -1.40 -11.86 -7.38
C GLY A 23 -2.18 -11.86 -8.70
N ALA A 24 -3.13 -10.94 -8.83
CA ALA A 24 -3.91 -10.79 -10.06
C ALA A 24 -3.03 -10.46 -11.28
N LEU A 25 -2.04 -9.56 -11.12
CA LEU A 25 -1.10 -9.23 -12.20
C LEU A 25 -0.30 -10.47 -12.64
N ASN A 26 0.18 -11.27 -11.67
CA ASN A 26 0.91 -12.50 -11.96
C ASN A 26 0.05 -13.53 -12.71
N GLU A 27 -1.23 -13.66 -12.39
CA GLU A 27 -2.17 -14.51 -13.12
C GLU A 27 -2.39 -14.03 -14.57
N LEU A 28 -2.38 -12.72 -14.80
CA LEU A 28 -2.55 -12.16 -16.15
C LEU A 28 -1.35 -12.38 -17.07
N HIS A 29 -0.16 -12.64 -16.51
CA HIS A 29 1.06 -12.99 -17.26
C HIS A 29 1.12 -14.48 -17.63
N HIS A 30 -0.04 -15.16 -17.74
CA HIS A 30 -0.09 -16.55 -18.16
C HIS A 30 0.48 -16.72 -19.59
N PRO A 31 1.52 -17.55 -19.80
CA PRO A 31 2.28 -17.59 -21.06
C PRO A 31 1.47 -18.09 -22.27
N VAL A 32 0.34 -18.77 -22.03
CA VAL A 32 -0.50 -19.36 -23.08
C VAL A 32 -1.62 -18.41 -23.55
N TYR A 33 -2.05 -17.46 -22.70
CA TYR A 33 -3.16 -16.56 -23.01
C TYR A 33 -2.80 -15.15 -22.56
N PRO A 34 -2.23 -14.31 -23.44
CA PRO A 34 -1.87 -12.95 -23.07
C PRO A 34 -3.14 -12.18 -22.72
N SER A 35 -3.18 -11.69 -21.49
CA SER A 35 -4.26 -10.84 -21.02
C SER A 35 -4.31 -9.53 -21.82
N ARG A 36 -5.50 -8.90 -21.83
CA ARG A 36 -5.68 -7.62 -22.53
C ARG A 36 -4.68 -6.59 -21.99
N PRO A 37 -3.84 -5.96 -22.83
CA PRO A 37 -2.82 -4.99 -22.37
C PRO A 37 -3.40 -3.85 -21.53
N ALA A 38 -4.62 -3.41 -21.84
CA ALA A 38 -5.33 -2.39 -21.06
C ALA A 38 -5.59 -2.81 -19.61
N ARG A 39 -5.87 -4.11 -19.37
CA ARG A 39 -6.13 -4.65 -18.03
C ARG A 39 -4.84 -4.78 -17.22
N VAL A 40 -3.74 -5.16 -17.88
CA VAL A 40 -2.40 -5.17 -17.28
C VAL A 40 -2.01 -3.75 -16.86
N ALA A 41 -2.13 -2.77 -17.77
CA ALA A 41 -1.80 -1.38 -17.48
C ALA A 41 -2.68 -0.77 -16.36
N GLU A 42 -3.95 -1.15 -16.27
CA GLU A 42 -4.84 -0.75 -15.17
C GLU A 42 -4.33 -1.25 -13.82
N LEU A 43 -3.97 -2.54 -13.74
CA LEU A 43 -3.45 -3.15 -12.52
C LEU A 43 -2.08 -2.60 -12.13
N GLU A 44 -1.20 -2.36 -13.11
CA GLU A 44 0.10 -1.73 -12.86
C GLU A 44 -0.05 -0.33 -12.24
N ARG A 45 -0.95 0.50 -12.78
CA ARG A 45 -1.27 1.82 -12.19
C ARG A 45 -1.82 1.69 -10.79
N ARG A 46 -2.70 0.72 -10.54
CA ARG A 46 -3.26 0.49 -9.20
C ARG A 46 -2.19 0.06 -8.20
N VAL A 47 -1.25 -0.79 -8.61
CA VAL A 47 -0.09 -1.19 -7.80
C VAL A 47 0.80 0.00 -7.48
N GLU A 48 1.07 0.87 -8.44
CA GLU A 48 1.85 2.10 -8.24
C GLU A 48 1.16 3.04 -7.24
N GLU A 49 -0.15 3.24 -7.40
CA GLU A 49 -0.97 4.05 -6.50
C GLU A 49 -0.91 3.52 -5.06
N LEU A 50 -1.11 2.21 -4.86
CA LEU A 50 -1.06 1.57 -3.55
C LEU A 50 0.31 1.70 -2.88
N ARG A 51 1.40 1.56 -3.66
CA ARG A 51 2.76 1.81 -3.17
C ARG A 51 2.94 3.25 -2.69
N GLY A 52 2.41 4.22 -3.44
CA GLY A 52 2.41 5.63 -3.05
C GLY A 52 1.66 5.87 -1.74
N GLN A 53 0.47 5.30 -1.60
CA GLN A 53 -0.34 5.41 -0.37
C GLN A 53 0.36 4.78 0.84
N ILE A 54 1.00 3.62 0.69
CA ILE A 54 1.78 2.96 1.74
C ILE A 54 2.95 3.84 2.19
N VAL A 55 3.70 4.42 1.26
CA VAL A 55 4.83 5.31 1.57
C VAL A 55 4.35 6.56 2.30
N ALA A 56 3.29 7.19 1.82
CA ALA A 56 2.68 8.35 2.47
C ALA A 56 2.24 8.00 3.90
N ARG A 57 1.51 6.90 4.09
CA ARG A 57 1.04 6.46 5.41
C ARG A 57 2.19 6.18 6.37
N ARG A 58 3.26 5.52 5.92
CA ARG A 58 4.47 5.29 6.73
C ARG A 58 5.14 6.59 7.16
N LYS A 59 5.19 7.59 6.26
CA LYS A 59 5.73 8.91 6.58
C LYS A 59 4.88 9.62 7.63
N ASP A 60 3.56 9.57 7.50
CA ASP A 60 2.64 10.16 8.47
C ASP A 60 2.77 9.51 9.85
N LEU A 61 2.88 8.17 9.90
CA LEU A 61 3.12 7.43 11.14
C LEU A 61 4.47 7.79 11.77
N ALA A 62 5.54 7.92 10.97
CA ALA A 62 6.85 8.32 11.46
C ALA A 62 6.85 9.74 12.04
N ILE A 63 6.14 10.68 11.40
CA ILE A 63 5.95 12.04 11.93
C ILE A 63 5.16 12.00 13.25
N ALA A 64 4.08 11.23 13.31
CA ALA A 64 3.26 11.10 14.51
C ALA A 64 4.02 10.48 15.70
N VAL A 65 4.93 9.54 15.43
CA VAL A 65 5.79 8.93 16.47
C VAL A 65 6.90 9.88 16.94
N THR A 66 7.41 10.72 16.05
CA THR A 66 8.54 11.63 16.34
C THR A 66 8.12 13.01 16.84
N ALA A 67 6.85 13.38 16.74
CA ALA A 67 6.31 14.60 17.35
C ALA A 67 6.24 14.42 18.88
N PRO A 68 7.13 15.05 19.68
CA PRO A 68 6.95 15.06 21.12
C PRO A 68 5.66 15.83 21.41
N VAL A 69 4.90 15.37 22.41
CA VAL A 69 3.75 16.06 22.98
C VAL A 69 4.21 17.46 23.42
N ALA A 70 4.11 18.44 22.53
CA ALA A 70 4.38 19.83 22.83
C ALA A 70 3.18 20.36 23.61
N LYS A 71 3.31 20.26 24.93
CA LYS A 71 2.65 21.05 25.99
C LYS A 71 1.15 21.35 25.81
N ALA A 72 0.34 20.75 26.69
CA ALA A 72 -0.67 21.52 27.39
C ALA A 72 -0.04 21.93 28.74
N GLY A 73 0.37 23.19 28.83
CA GLY A 73 0.62 23.88 30.09
C GLY A 73 -0.65 24.54 30.61
#